data_AF-K1RNW9-F1
#
_entry.id   AF-K1RNW9-F1
#
_cell.length_a   1.000
_cell.length_b   1.000
_cell.length_c   1.000
_cell.angle_alpha   90.00
_cell.angle_beta   90.00
_cell.angle_gamma   90.00
#
_symmetry.space_group_name_H-M   'P 1'
#
loop_
_entity.id
_entity.type
_entity.pdbx_description
1 polymer ?
#
loop_
_entity_poly.entity_id
_entity_poly.type
_entity_poly.pdbx_seq_one_letter_code
_entity_poly.pdbx_strand_id
1 'polypeptide(L)' 'MNQEQTNITTGKQIRHLRTQLGMTQEELAGELNV' A
#
# COMPACT_ATOMS: atom_id res chain seq x y z
N MET A 1 -17.85 -8.07 4.56
CA MET A 1 -16.52 -7.67 5.09
C MET A 1 -16.66 -6.25 5.63
N ASN A 2 -16.13 -5.96 6.83
CA ASN A 2 -16.13 -4.60 7.38
C ASN A 2 -15.10 -3.73 6.61
N GLN A 3 -15.43 -2.46 6.36
CA GLN A 3 -14.55 -1.49 5.71
C GLN A 3 -13.22 -1.34 6.45
N GLU A 4 -13.24 -1.37 7.78
CA GLU A 4 -12.05 -1.27 8.63
C GLU A 4 -11.07 -2.43 8.37
N GLN A 5 -11.59 -3.66 8.32
CA GLN A 5 -10.79 -4.84 8.03
C GLN A 5 -10.20 -4.78 6.62
N THR A 6 -10.93 -4.21 5.66
CA THR A 6 -10.47 -4.01 4.28
C THR A 6 -9.32 -3.01 4.24
N ASN A 7 -9.48 -1.84 4.88
CA ASN A 7 -8.45 -0.80 4.96
C ASN A 7 -7.15 -1.31 5.61
N ILE A 8 -7.27 -2.12 6.68
CA ILE A 8 -6.12 -2.75 7.35
C ILE A 8 -5.39 -3.70 6.39
N THR A 9 -6.12 -4.54 5.66
CA THR A 9 -5.52 -5.48 4.71
C THR A 9 -4.84 -4.74 3.55
N THR A 10 -5.48 -3.72 2.99
CA THR A 10 -4.91 -2.88 1.93
C THR A 10 -3.63 -2.18 2.41
N GLY A 11 -3.63 -1.60 3.61
CA GLY A 11 -2.44 -0.96 4.18
C GLY A 11 -1.26 -1.94 4.37
N LYS A 12 -1.53 -3.18 4.77
CA LYS A 12 -0.52 -4.24 4.88
C LYS A 12 0.07 -4.62 3.52
N GLN A 13 -0.77 -4.75 2.48
CA GLN A 13 -0.33 -5.05 1.12
C GLN A 13 0.55 -3.94 0.56
N ILE A 14 0.14 -2.68 0.72
CA ILE A 14 0.92 -1.50 0.30
C ILE A 14 2.28 -1.45 1.03
N ARG A 15 2.31 -1.73 2.33
CA ARG A 15 3.57 -1.80 3.09
C ARG A 15 4.50 -2.89 2.57
N HIS A 16 3.97 -4.08 2.27
CA HIS A 16 4.76 -5.18 1.75
C HIS A 16 5.39 -4.81 0.40
N LEU A 17 4.59 -4.25 -0.51
CA LEU A 17 5.04 -3.82 -1.83
C LEU A 17 6.17 -2.77 -1.74
N ARG A 18 5.98 -1.72 -0.92
CA ARG A 18 7.01 -0.70 -0.66
C ARG A 18 8.32 -1.29 -0.14
N THR A 19 8.23 -2.25 0.78
CA THR A 19 9.42 -2.89 1.37
C THR A 19 10.16 -3.75 0.33
N GLN A 20 9.42 -4.48 -0.51
CA GLN A 20 10.02 -5.32 -1.55
C GLN A 20 10.70 -4.51 -2.64
N LEU A 21 10.12 -3.37 -3.02
CA LEU A 21 10.64 -2.51 -4.08
C LEU A 21 11.64 -1.47 -3.57
N GLY A 22 11.82 -1.33 -2.25
CA GLY A 22 12.66 -0.29 -1.66
C GLY A 22 12.11 1.12 -1.88
N MET A 23 10.78 1.26 -1.95
CA MET A 23 10.10 2.51 -2.28
C MET A 23 9.44 3.16 -1.07
N THR A 24 9.36 4.48 -1.10
CA THR A 24 8.53 5.31 -0.23
C THR A 24 7.04 5.20 -0.58
N GLN A 25 6.18 5.86 0.21
CA GLN A 25 4.75 5.89 -0.10
C GLN A 25 4.46 6.77 -1.32
N GLU A 26 5.17 7.88 -1.44
CA GLU A 26 5.06 8.86 -2.50
C GLU A 26 5.52 8.28 -3.85
N GLU A 27 6.63 7.54 -3.87
CA GLU A 27 7.10 6.86 -5.08
C GLU A 27 6.10 5.79 -5.55
N LEU A 28 5.62 4.96 -4.62
CA LEU A 28 4.62 3.95 -4.97
C LEU A 28 3.28 4.58 -5.40
N ALA A 29 2.87 5.70 -4.81
CA ALA A 29 1.68 6.43 -5.22
C ALA A 29 1.83 6.97 -6.65
N GLY A 30 3.01 7.49 -6.99
CA GLY A 30 3.37 7.90 -8.35
C GLY A 30 3.29 6.76 -9.36
N GLU A 31 3.82 5.58 -9.03
CA GLU A 31 3.74 4.38 -9.89
C GLU A 31 2.31 3.87 -10.08
N LEU A 32 1.47 3.99 -9.05
CA LEU A 32 0.08 3.56 -9.09
C LEU A 32 -0.87 4.63 -9.67
N ASN A 33 -0.39 5.85 -9.95
CA ASN A 33 -1.20 7.02 -10.32
C ASN A 33 -2.37 7.26 -9.34
N VAL A 34 -2.09 7.17 -8.04
CA VAL A 34 -3.07 7.38 -6.95
C VAL A 34 -2.70 8.53 -6.02
#